data_AF-A0A2H1WX32-F1
#
_entry.id   AF-A0A2H1WX32-F1
#
_cell.length_a   1.000
_cell.length_b   1.000
_cell.length_c   1.000
_cell.angle_alpha   90.00
_cell.angle_beta   90.00
_cell.angle_gamma   90.00
#
_symmetry.space_group_name_H-M   'P 1'
#
loop_
_entity.id
_entity.type
_entity.pdbx_description
1 polymer ?
#
loop_
_entity_poly.entity_id
_entity_poly.type
_entity_poly.pdbx_seq_one_letter_code
_entity_poly.pdbx_strand_id
1 'polypeptide(L)'
;TPMFSLTFAFFTVMLGVLLMQVLLYCYFGNMVQYESDSIITSVYLSDWLSASPRFRRDLLIAMQRWSKSITPRVSGIIPLSLATYVSVLRSAYSLFAVLSTKH
;
A
#
# COMPACT_ATOMS: atom_id res chain seq x y z
N THR A 1 -14.09 34.74 17.40
CA THR A 1 -13.03 34.41 16.41
C THR A 1 -13.43 33.20 15.55
N PRO A 2 -14.50 33.29 14.75
CA PRO A 2 -15.03 32.16 13.97
C PRO A 2 -14.07 31.65 12.88
N MET A 3 -13.17 32.51 12.38
CA MET A 3 -12.19 32.16 11.35
C MET A 3 -11.15 31.13 11.82
N PHE A 4 -10.82 31.10 13.11
CA PHE A 4 -9.85 30.16 13.67
C PHE A 4 -10.44 28.74 13.79
N SER A 5 -11.72 28.64 14.15
CA SER A 5 -12.45 27.37 14.27
C SER A 5 -12.66 26.71 12.91
N LEU A 6 -13.02 27.50 11.88
CA LEU A 6 -13.22 26.99 10.52
C LEU A 6 -11.91 26.42 9.94
N THR A 7 -10.81 27.16 10.09
CA THR A 7 -9.48 26.74 9.62
C THR A 7 -9.01 25.45 10.29
N PHE A 8 -9.22 25.32 11.61
CA PHE A 8 -8.91 24.08 12.35
C PHE A 8 -9.75 22.88 11.87
N ALA A 9 -11.04 23.09 11.61
CA ALA A 9 -11.92 22.07 11.05
C ALA A 9 -11.46 21.62 9.65
N PHE A 10 -11.04 22.56 8.80
CA PHE A 10 -10.49 22.20 7.48
C PHE A 10 -9.20 21.39 7.57
N PHE A 11 -8.26 21.78 8.44
CA PHE A 11 -7.01 21.02 8.61
C PHE A 11 -7.24 19.60 9.12
N THR A 12 -8.15 19.43 10.08
CA THR A 12 -8.49 18.10 10.63
C THR A 12 -9.19 17.21 9.59
N VAL A 13 -10.11 17.76 8.81
CA VAL A 13 -10.77 17.03 7.71
C VAL A 13 -9.78 16.65 6.62
N MET A 14 -8.92 17.58 6.18
CA MET A 14 -7.87 17.32 5.19
C MET A 14 -6.93 16.21 5.65
N LEU A 15 -6.49 16.24 6.91
CA LEU A 15 -5.66 15.20 7.48
C LEU A 15 -6.39 13.84 7.44
N GLY A 16 -7.65 13.77 7.85
CA GLY A 16 -8.45 12.55 7.80
C GLY A 16 -8.60 11.98 6.40
N VAL A 17 -8.85 12.83 5.39
CA VAL A 17 -8.97 12.41 3.98
C VAL A 17 -7.65 11.85 3.44
N LEU A 18 -6.53 12.52 3.70
CA LEU A 18 -5.21 12.06 3.27
C LEU A 18 -4.85 10.70 3.89
N LEU A 19 -5.14 10.54 5.18
CA LEU A 19 -4.95 9.29 5.91
C LEU A 19 -5.80 8.16 5.30
N MET A 20 -7.07 8.40 5.02
CA MET A 20 -7.96 7.44 4.36
C MET A 20 -7.50 7.09 2.94
N GLN A 21 -7.04 8.07 2.16
CA GLN A 21 -6.57 7.84 0.81
C GLN A 21 -5.32 6.94 0.81
N VAL A 22 -4.35 7.23 1.68
CA VAL A 22 -3.15 6.40 1.85
C VAL A 22 -3.52 4.98 2.32
N LEU A 23 -4.46 4.84 3.25
CA LEU A 23 -4.98 3.54 3.68
C LEU A 23 -5.57 2.74 2.52
N LEU A 24 -6.41 3.37 1.69
CA LEU A 24 -7.01 2.73 0.51
C LEU A 24 -5.92 2.29 -0.49
N TYR A 25 -4.96 3.15 -0.81
CA TYR A 25 -3.85 2.80 -1.71
C TYR A 25 -3.02 1.62 -1.18
N CYS A 26 -2.68 1.61 0.11
CA CYS A 26 -1.97 0.50 0.74
C CYS A 26 -2.79 -0.79 0.74
N TYR A 27 -4.10 -0.70 1.02
CA TYR A 27 -5.00 -1.83 1.07
C TYR A 27 -5.16 -2.50 -0.30
N PHE A 28 -5.50 -1.71 -1.33
CA PHE A 28 -5.60 -2.21 -2.69
C PHE A 28 -4.26 -2.72 -3.23
N GLY A 29 -3.15 -2.05 -2.92
CA GLY A 29 -1.81 -2.53 -3.28
C GLY A 29 -1.51 -3.91 -2.70
N ASN A 30 -1.86 -4.15 -1.43
CA ASN A 30 -1.64 -5.44 -0.78
C ASN A 30 -2.58 -6.53 -1.31
N MET A 31 -3.86 -6.20 -1.55
CA MET A 31 -4.84 -7.13 -2.14
C MET A 31 -4.41 -7.59 -3.53
N VAL A 32 -4.03 -6.65 -4.41
CA VAL A 32 -3.57 -6.95 -5.76
C VAL A 32 -2.31 -7.83 -5.73
N GLN A 33 -1.42 -7.58 -4.79
CA GLN A 33 -0.22 -8.40 -4.64
C GLN A 33 -0.55 -9.83 -4.21
N TYR A 34 -1.44 -9.99 -3.22
CA TYR A 34 -1.87 -11.30 -2.75
C TYR A 34 -2.56 -12.13 -3.85
N GLU A 35 -3.48 -11.50 -4.59
CA GLU A 35 -4.17 -12.15 -5.72
C GLU A 35 -3.19 -12.50 -6.85
N SER A 36 -2.21 -11.63 -7.13
CA SER A 36 -1.20 -11.89 -8.16
C SER A 36 -0.35 -13.12 -7.82
N ASP A 37 0.10 -13.26 -6.57
CA ASP A 37 0.88 -14.42 -6.12
C ASP A 37 0.06 -15.72 -6.19
N SER A 38 -1.22 -15.67 -5.81
CA SER A 38 -2.15 -16.80 -5.92
C SER A 38 -2.35 -17.24 -7.38
N ILE A 39 -2.59 -16.27 -8.28
CA ILE A 39 -2.77 -16.53 -9.71
C ILE A 39 -1.49 -17.13 -10.31
N ILE A 40 -0.31 -16.56 -10.05
CA ILE A 40 0.97 -17.11 -10.54
C ILE A 40 1.15 -18.56 -10.10
N THR A 41 0.85 -18.85 -8.82
CA THR A 41 0.98 -20.21 -8.26
C THR A 41 0.04 -21.19 -8.96
N SER A 42 -1.22 -20.80 -9.17
CA SER A 42 -2.20 -21.65 -9.87
C SER A 42 -1.81 -21.90 -11.34
N VAL A 43 -1.30 -20.88 -12.04
CA VAL A 43 -0.83 -21.01 -13.42
C VAL A 43 0.44 -21.88 -13.47
N TYR A 44 1.33 -21.78 -12.48
CA TYR A 44 2.52 -22.65 -12.41
C TYR A 44 2.17 -24.12 -12.21
N LEU A 45 1.10 -24.42 -11.45
CA LEU A 45 0.59 -25.77 -11.22
C LEU A 45 -0.29 -26.30 -12.37
N SER A 46 -0.68 -25.44 -13.31
CA SER A 46 -1.46 -25.86 -14.49
C SER A 46 -0.60 -26.63 -15.50
N ASP A 47 -1.20 -27.26 -16.51
CA ASP A 47 -0.47 -27.99 -17.55
C ASP A 47 0.14 -27.04 -18.61
N TRP A 48 0.80 -25.96 -18.17
CA TRP A 48 1.38 -24.93 -19.06
C TRP A 48 2.58 -25.44 -19.88
N LEU A 49 3.11 -26.61 -19.52
CA LEU A 49 4.18 -27.30 -20.23
C LEU A 49 3.73 -27.93 -21.55
N SER A 50 2.45 -28.32 -21.68
CA SER A 50 1.87 -28.86 -22.91
C SER A 50 1.45 -27.79 -23.92
N ALA A 51 1.52 -26.51 -23.53
CA ALA A 51 1.20 -25.38 -24.39
C ALA A 51 2.29 -25.08 -25.45
N SER A 52 1.92 -24.32 -26.48
CA SER A 52 2.84 -23.94 -27.55
C SER A 52 4.10 -23.21 -27.03
N PRO A 53 5.28 -23.41 -27.65
CA PRO A 53 6.53 -22.80 -27.18
C PRO A 53 6.52 -21.27 -27.21
N ARG A 54 5.67 -20.65 -28.05
CA ARG A 54 5.44 -19.20 -28.06
C ARG A 54 4.67 -18.77 -26.80
N PHE A 55 3.55 -19.44 -26.52
CA PHE A 55 2.72 -19.16 -25.35
C PHE A 55 3.48 -19.38 -24.03
N ARG A 56 4.30 -20.44 -23.97
CA ARG A 56 5.12 -20.75 -22.80
C ARG A 56 6.14 -19.66 -22.48
N ARG A 57 6.72 -19.03 -23.51
CA ARG A 57 7.71 -17.96 -23.37
C ARG A 57 7.05 -16.67 -22.88
N ASP A 58 5.89 -16.32 -23.44
CA ASP A 58 5.11 -15.16 -22.98
C ASP A 58 4.61 -15.35 -21.54
N LEU A 59 4.18 -16.57 -21.19
CA LEU A 59 3.74 -16.90 -19.84
C LEU A 59 4.85 -16.76 -18.80
N LEU A 60 6.08 -17.21 -19.12
CA LEU A 60 7.24 -17.04 -18.25
C LEU A 60 7.60 -15.57 -18.02
N ILE A 61 7.55 -14.76 -19.08
CA ILE A 61 7.79 -13.31 -18.99
C ILE A 61 6.71 -12.64 -18.16
N ALA A 62 5.44 -13.04 -18.33
CA ALA A 62 4.31 -12.55 -17.56
C ALA A 62 4.44 -12.92 -16.07
N MET A 63 4.74 -14.18 -15.74
CA MET A 63 4.97 -14.65 -14.36
C MET A 63 6.11 -13.87 -13.69
N GLN A 64 7.22 -13.65 -14.39
CA GLN A 64 8.37 -12.94 -13.84
C GLN A 64 8.08 -11.44 -13.63
N ARG A 65 7.18 -10.87 -14.44
CA ARG A 65 6.71 -9.48 -14.27
C ARG A 65 5.67 -9.35 -13.16
N TRP A 66 4.80 -10.33 -12.99
CA TRP A 66 3.77 -10.36 -11.94
C TRP A 66 4.35 -10.69 -10.57
N SER A 67 5.38 -11.54 -10.50
CA SER A 67 6.12 -11.87 -9.26
C SER A 67 6.92 -10.68 -8.72
N LYS A 68 7.17 -9.67 -9.56
CA LYS A 68 7.69 -8.38 -9.11
C LYS A 68 6.57 -7.62 -8.40
N SER A 69 6.39 -7.95 -7.12
CA SER A 69 5.54 -7.24 -6.15
C SER A 69 5.55 -5.75 -6.45
N ILE A 70 4.40 -5.26 -6.93
CA ILE A 70 4.12 -3.84 -7.06
C ILE A 70 3.86 -3.36 -5.64
N THR A 71 4.93 -3.22 -4.87
CA THR A 71 4.91 -2.44 -3.64
C THR A 71 4.87 -0.99 -4.07
N PRO A 72 3.72 -0.28 -3.97
CA PRO A 72 3.70 1.14 -4.23
C PRO A 72 4.72 1.77 -3.28
N ARG A 73 5.83 2.27 -3.84
CA ARG A 73 6.89 2.93 -3.08
C ARG A 73 6.74 4.42 -3.29
N VAL A 74 6.54 5.16 -2.21
CA VAL A 74 6.74 6.61 -2.26
C VAL A 74 8.23 6.86 -2.43
N SER A 75 8.58 7.52 -3.54
CA SER A 75 9.95 7.93 -3.87
C SER A 75 10.98 6.79 -3.86
N GLY A 76 10.59 5.54 -4.14
CA GLY A 76 11.50 4.39 -4.20
C GLY A 76 12.09 3.92 -2.85
N ILE A 77 11.89 4.67 -1.76
CA ILE A 77 12.55 4.45 -0.46
C ILE A 77 11.56 3.94 0.58
N ILE A 78 10.32 4.45 0.58
CA ILE A 78 9.33 4.13 1.61
C ILE A 78 8.25 3.25 0.97
N PRO A 79 8.16 1.95 1.32
CA PRO A 79 7.01 1.15 0.93
C PRO A 79 5.76 1.77 1.57
N LEU A 80 4.79 2.16 0.74
CA LEU A 80 3.44 2.48 1.18
C LEU A 80 2.79 1.17 1.60
N SER A 81 3.06 0.79 2.84
CA SER A 81 2.45 -0.36 3.49
C SER A 81 1.60 0.11 4.66
N LEU A 82 0.57 -0.67 4.99
CA LEU A 82 -0.24 -0.45 6.19
C LEU A 82 0.64 -0.36 7.45
N ALA A 83 1.73 -1.13 7.51
CA ALA A 83 2.68 -1.12 8.61
C ALA A 83 3.42 0.23 8.73
N THR A 84 3.86 0.81 7.61
CA THR A 84 4.51 2.12 7.58
C THR A 84 3.56 3.22 8.08
N TYR A 85 2.31 3.19 7.62
CA TYR A 85 1.27 4.11 8.04
C TYR A 85 1.01 4.05 9.56
N VAL A 86 0.85 2.84 10.11
CA VAL A 86 0.67 2.64 11.56
C VAL A 86 1.89 3.10 12.35
N SER A 87 3.10 2.88 11.82
CA SER A 87 4.34 3.34 12.46
C SER A 87 4.41 4.87 12.56
N VAL A 88 4.02 5.57 11.49
CA VAL A 88 3.93 7.05 11.49
C VAL A 88 2.89 7.53 12.49
N LEU A 89 1.69 6.93 12.52
CA LEU A 89 0.66 7.28 13.50
C LEU A 89 1.10 7.05 14.94
N ARG A 90 1.77 5.93 15.23
CA ARG A 90 2.33 5.65 16.57
C ARG A 90 3.37 6.68 16.97
N SER A 91 4.21 7.09 16.03
CA SER A 91 5.23 8.11 16.27
C SER A 91 4.59 9.46 16.57
N ALA A 92 3.60 9.86 15.78
CA ALA A 92 2.82 11.09 16.01
C ALA A 92 2.08 11.05 17.36
N TYR A 93 1.43 9.93 17.70
CA TYR A 93 0.77 9.74 18.99
C TYR A 93 1.76 9.76 20.15
N SER A 94 2.93 9.14 20.01
CA SER A 94 3.97 9.18 21.04
C SER A 94 4.47 10.60 21.28
N LEU A 95 4.70 11.39 20.23
CA LEU A 95 5.07 12.80 20.37
C LEU A 95 3.97 13.60 21.05
N PHE A 96 2.71 13.37 20.67
CA PHE A 96 1.57 14.00 21.32
C PHE A 96 1.48 13.62 22.80
N ALA A 97 1.64 12.34 23.14
CA ALA A 97 1.62 11.84 24.50
C ALA A 97 2.72 12.50 25.35
N VAL A 98 3.95 12.57 24.84
CA VAL A 98 5.08 13.25 25.51
C VAL A 98 4.81 14.73 25.73
N LEU A 99 4.29 15.42 24.73
CA LEU A 99 3.92 16.84 24.85
C LEU A 99 2.79 17.04 25.87
N SER A 100 1.81 16.15 25.90
CA SER A 100 0.68 16.19 26.84
C SER A 100 1.05 15.83 28.28
N THR A 101 2.18 15.15 28.51
CA THR A 101 2.69 14.86 29.88
C THR A 101 3.58 15.98 30.42
N LYS A 102 4.03 16.90 29.57
CA LYS A 102 4.90 18.03 29.94
C LYS A 102 4.11 19.32 30.20
N HIS A 103 2.78 19.26 30.08
CA HIS A 103 1.84 20.33 30.38
C HIS A 103 0.91 19.92 31.52
#